data_AF-A0A940LT45-F1
#
_entry.id   AF-A0A940LT45-F1
#
_cell.length_a   1.000
_cell.length_b   1.000
_cell.length_c   1.000
_cell.angle_alpha   90.00
_cell.angle_beta   90.00
_cell.angle_gamma   90.00
#
_symmetry.space_group_name_H-M   'P 1'
#
loop_
_entity.id
_entity.type
_entity.pdbx_description
1 polymer ?
#
loop_
_entity_poly.entity_id
_entity_poly.type
_entity_poly.pdbx_seq_one_letter_code
_entity_poly.pdbx_strand_id
1 'polypeptide(L)'
;MAPTAKTLRDARSLIEAGLVPPERLPALEAVAARYAVAITPAMAQLIDPTNDDDPIARQFIPSPEELIASPGEDSDPIGDDIHSPVDGIVHRYPDRVLLKPTHTCAVYCRFCFRREMVGPEGLSNLTPAQLDAAFDYIAGR
;
A
#
# COMPACT_ATOMS: atom_id res chain seq x y z
N MET A 1 27.41 12.92 -6.52
CA MET A 1 26.18 12.28 -6.03
C MET A 1 25.02 13.12 -6.54
N ALA A 2 24.20 12.62 -7.46
CA ALA A 2 22.99 13.34 -7.88
C ALA A 2 22.15 13.64 -6.63
N PRO A 3 21.47 14.80 -6.53
CA PRO A 3 20.62 15.11 -5.38
C PRO A 3 19.69 13.92 -5.15
N THR A 4 19.66 13.39 -3.93
CA THR A 4 18.76 12.29 -3.56
C THR A 4 17.34 12.79 -3.74
N ALA A 5 16.73 12.44 -4.87
CA ALA A 5 15.33 12.73 -5.13
C ALA A 5 14.47 12.22 -3.96
N LYS A 6 13.37 12.90 -3.66
CA LYS A 6 12.48 12.53 -2.56
C LYS A 6 11.49 11.48 -3.02
N THR A 7 10.98 10.67 -2.09
CA THR A 7 9.83 9.78 -2.34
C THR A 7 8.62 10.63 -2.74
N LEU A 8 7.98 10.26 -3.85
CA LEU A 8 6.76 10.88 -4.35
C LEU A 8 5.59 10.31 -3.53
N ARG A 9 4.81 11.15 -2.86
CA ARG A 9 3.81 10.73 -1.86
C ARG A 9 2.38 11.19 -2.14
N ASP A 10 2.20 11.98 -3.18
CA ASP A 10 0.91 12.55 -3.56
C ASP A 10 0.82 12.77 -5.07
N ALA A 11 -0.38 13.01 -5.57
CA ALA A 11 -0.63 13.21 -7.00
C ALA A 11 0.18 14.36 -7.60
N ARG A 12 0.39 15.44 -6.83
CA ARG A 12 1.15 16.62 -7.27
C ARG A 12 2.62 16.26 -7.51
N SER A 13 3.23 15.52 -6.59
CA SER A 13 4.62 15.07 -6.71
C SER A 13 4.84 14.15 -7.91
N LEU A 14 3.83 13.38 -8.33
CA LEU A 14 3.91 12.57 -9.56
C LEU A 14 3.95 13.43 -10.83
N ILE A 15 3.17 14.52 -10.85
CA ILE A 15 3.12 15.46 -11.98
C ILE A 15 4.41 16.29 -12.03
N GLU A 16 4.87 16.79 -10.88
CA GLU A 16 6.15 17.52 -10.78
C GLU A 16 7.34 16.65 -11.22
N ALA A 17 7.27 15.34 -11.01
CA ALA A 17 8.26 14.37 -11.49
C ALA A 17 8.11 14.01 -12.98
N GLY A 18 7.09 14.51 -13.67
CA GLY A 18 6.83 14.22 -15.08
C GLY A 18 6.34 12.80 -15.36
N LEU A 19 5.87 12.08 -14.33
CA LEU A 19 5.37 10.70 -14.48
C LEU A 19 3.90 10.65 -14.92
N VAL A 20 3.17 11.75 -14.76
CA VAL A 20 1.75 11.85 -15.08
C VAL A 20 1.46 13.24 -15.65
N PRO A 21 0.63 13.37 -16.69
CA PRO A 21 0.22 14.66 -17.22
C PRO A 21 -0.67 15.45 -16.22
N PRO A 22 -0.55 16.80 -16.13
CA PRO A 22 -1.25 17.62 -15.13
C PRO A 22 -2.78 17.50 -15.14
N GLU A 23 -3.37 17.18 -16.29
CA GLU A 23 -4.82 17.03 -16.48
C GLU A 23 -5.41 15.90 -15.64
N ARG A 24 -4.58 14.91 -15.24
CA ARG A 24 -5.00 13.81 -14.38
C ARG A 24 -5.05 14.17 -12.89
N LEU A 25 -4.57 15.36 -12.49
CA LEU A 25 -4.46 15.74 -11.08
C LEU A 25 -5.76 15.51 -10.28
N PRO A 26 -6.94 16.00 -10.71
CA PRO A 26 -8.16 15.85 -9.90
C PRO A 26 -8.54 14.38 -9.69
N ALA A 27 -8.37 13.55 -10.72
CA ALA A 27 -8.70 12.15 -10.65
C ALA A 27 -7.72 11.37 -9.75
N LEU A 28 -6.42 11.72 -9.80
CA LEU A 28 -5.42 11.11 -8.92
C LEU A 28 -5.53 11.58 -7.47
N GLU A 29 -5.94 12.82 -7.22
CA GLU A 29 -6.23 13.32 -5.87
C GLU A 29 -7.40 12.55 -5.24
N ALA A 30 -8.45 12.24 -6.01
CA ALA A 30 -9.56 11.40 -5.54
C ALA A 30 -9.11 9.99 -5.15
N VAL A 31 -8.21 9.39 -5.92
CA VAL A 31 -7.65 8.07 -5.60
C VAL A 31 -6.73 8.15 -4.37
N ALA A 32 -5.88 9.19 -4.30
CA ALA A 32 -4.94 9.39 -3.20
C ALA A 32 -5.62 9.75 -1.86
N ALA A 33 -6.84 10.27 -1.90
CA ALA A 33 -7.67 10.48 -0.72
C ALA A 33 -8.10 9.16 -0.06
N ARG A 34 -8.30 8.10 -0.86
CA ARG A 34 -8.69 6.77 -0.36
C ARG A 34 -7.51 5.84 -0.14
N TYR A 35 -6.54 5.87 -1.05
CA TYR A 35 -5.45 4.89 -1.08
C TYR A 35 -4.09 5.56 -1.10
N ALA A 36 -3.19 5.09 -0.23
CA ALA A 36 -1.86 5.66 -0.11
C ALA A 36 -1.08 5.69 -1.44
N VAL A 37 -0.27 6.72 -1.61
CA VAL A 37 0.68 6.87 -2.71
C VAL A 37 2.08 6.99 -2.12
N ALA A 38 2.99 6.17 -2.60
CA ALA A 38 4.42 6.29 -2.32
C ALA A 38 5.18 5.62 -3.46
N ILE A 39 6.09 6.36 -4.10
CA ILE A 39 7.01 5.84 -5.11
C ILE A 39 8.40 6.33 -4.74
N THR A 40 9.30 5.41 -4.44
CA THR A 40 10.69 5.75 -4.14
C THR A 40 11.39 6.29 -5.39
N PRO A 41 12.45 7.10 -5.23
CA PRO A 41 13.24 7.57 -6.37
C PRO A 41 13.76 6.44 -7.27
N ALA A 42 14.21 5.35 -6.65
CA ALA A 42 14.70 4.18 -7.38
C ALA A 42 13.60 3.54 -8.24
N MET A 43 12.36 3.50 -7.75
CA MET A 43 11.24 2.97 -8.52
C MET A 43 10.78 3.94 -9.61
N ALA A 44 10.74 5.24 -9.31
CA ALA A 44 10.38 6.27 -10.28
C ALA A 44 11.32 6.30 -11.50
N GLN A 45 12.61 6.01 -11.30
CA GLN A 45 13.61 5.94 -12.39
C GLN A 45 13.40 4.77 -13.35
N LEU A 46 12.62 3.76 -12.96
CA LEU A 46 12.33 2.59 -13.80
C LEU A 46 11.08 2.78 -14.66
N ILE A 47 10.32 3.85 -14.44
CA ILE A 47 9.11 4.17 -15.21
C ILE A 47 9.52 4.90 -16.48
N ASP A 48 9.09 4.40 -17.64
CA ASP A 48 9.13 5.15 -18.90
C ASP A 48 7.87 6.04 -19.03
N PRO A 49 7.97 7.38 -18.85
CA PRO A 49 6.81 8.26 -18.94
C PRO A 49 6.32 8.47 -20.38
N THR A 50 7.04 7.96 -21.39
CA THR A 50 6.65 8.05 -22.79
C THR A 50 5.85 6.83 -23.27
N ASN A 51 5.74 5.81 -22.43
CA ASN A 51 4.99 4.59 -22.70
C ASN A 51 3.78 4.50 -21.76
N ASP A 52 2.58 4.73 -22.30
CA ASP A 52 1.32 4.64 -21.55
C ASP A 52 1.06 3.22 -20.98
N ASP A 53 1.66 2.19 -21.59
CA ASP A 53 1.58 0.79 -21.16
C ASP A 53 2.79 0.33 -20.32
N ASP A 54 3.58 1.26 -19.78
CA ASP A 54 4.76 0.91 -18.96
C ASP A 54 4.36 0.00 -17.78
N PRO A 55 4.97 -1.20 -17.67
CA PRO A 55 4.54 -2.19 -16.69
C PRO A 55 4.89 -1.80 -15.25
N ILE A 56 5.87 -0.91 -15.04
CA ILE A 56 6.21 -0.39 -13.71
C ILE A 56 5.22 0.72 -13.33
N ALA A 57 4.88 1.61 -14.26
CA ALA A 57 3.85 2.63 -14.06
C ALA A 57 2.54 2.00 -13.63
N ARG A 58 2.08 0.94 -14.32
CA ARG A 58 0.85 0.21 -13.97
C ARG A 58 0.84 -0.38 -12.55
N GLN A 59 2.00 -0.61 -11.96
CA GLN A 59 2.13 -1.15 -10.61
C GLN A 59 2.10 -0.07 -9.52
N PHE A 60 2.43 1.19 -9.83
CA PHE A 60 2.65 2.23 -8.80
C PHE A 60 1.94 3.56 -9.05
N ILE A 61 1.66 3.93 -10.30
CA ILE A 61 0.91 5.13 -10.66
C ILE A 61 -0.59 4.88 -10.46
N PRO A 62 -1.31 5.71 -9.68
CA PRO A 62 -2.72 5.48 -9.44
C PRO A 62 -3.60 5.63 -10.70
N SER A 63 -4.71 4.89 -10.72
CA SER A 63 -5.74 4.95 -11.78
C SER A 63 -7.10 5.29 -11.19
N PRO A 64 -7.94 6.11 -11.86
CA PRO A 64 -9.32 6.35 -11.43
C PRO A 64 -10.18 5.08 -11.38
N GLU A 65 -9.80 4.05 -12.14
CA GLU A 65 -10.48 2.74 -12.15
C GLU A 65 -10.45 2.06 -10.77
N GLU A 66 -9.49 2.42 -9.92
CA GLU A 66 -9.36 1.86 -8.57
C GLU A 66 -10.47 2.31 -7.61
N LEU A 67 -11.27 3.31 -8.01
CA LEU A 67 -12.46 3.74 -7.28
C LEU A 67 -13.73 3.01 -7.74
N ILE A 68 -13.63 2.15 -8.76
CA ILE A 68 -14.74 1.38 -9.29
C ILE A 68 -14.79 0.04 -8.55
N ALA A 69 -15.74 -0.09 -7.62
CA ALA A 69 -15.99 -1.36 -6.93
C ALA A 69 -16.76 -2.34 -7.83
N SER A 70 -16.31 -3.59 -7.89
CA SER A 70 -16.98 -4.66 -8.65
C SER A 70 -17.86 -5.54 -7.76
N PRO A 71 -18.95 -6.15 -8.28
CA PRO A 71 -19.70 -7.16 -7.53
C PRO A 71 -18.79 -8.31 -7.08
N GLY A 72 -18.80 -8.61 -5.78
CA GLY A 72 -17.95 -9.63 -5.17
C GLY A 72 -16.57 -9.15 -4.70
N GLU A 73 -16.26 -7.86 -4.86
CA GLU A 73 -15.10 -7.24 -4.21
C GLU A 73 -15.32 -7.15 -2.69
N ASP A 74 -14.26 -7.43 -1.93
CA ASP A 74 -14.24 -7.41 -0.48
C ASP A 74 -13.00 -6.63 -0.01
N SER A 75 -13.15 -5.81 1.03
CA SER A 75 -12.06 -5.06 1.65
C SER A 75 -11.04 -5.94 2.37
N ASP A 76 -11.45 -7.14 2.82
CA ASP A 76 -10.56 -8.16 3.37
C ASP A 76 -10.67 -9.47 2.56
N PRO A 77 -10.18 -9.48 1.31
CA PRO A 77 -10.41 -10.57 0.36
C PRO A 77 -9.76 -11.89 0.78
N ILE A 78 -8.88 -11.85 1.78
CA ILE A 78 -8.23 -13.03 2.34
C ILE A 78 -8.76 -13.40 3.72
N GLY A 79 -9.56 -12.57 4.40
CA GLY A 79 -10.02 -12.85 5.76
C GLY A 79 -8.91 -12.77 6.80
N ASP A 80 -8.02 -11.78 6.70
CA ASP A 80 -7.03 -11.50 7.75
C ASP A 80 -7.73 -11.24 9.11
N ASP A 81 -8.84 -10.50 9.12
CA ASP A 81 -9.50 -10.05 10.36
C ASP A 81 -10.16 -11.20 11.12
N ILE A 82 -10.87 -12.08 10.40
CA ILE A 82 -11.52 -13.26 11.01
C ILE A 82 -10.52 -14.27 11.58
N HIS A 83 -9.26 -14.19 11.16
CA HIS A 83 -8.16 -15.04 11.58
C HIS A 83 -7.18 -14.30 12.51
N SER A 84 -7.60 -13.17 13.11
CA SER A 84 -6.75 -12.35 13.97
C SER A 84 -7.05 -12.54 15.47
N PRO A 85 -6.38 -13.48 16.15
CA PRO A 85 -6.62 -13.75 17.58
C PRO A 85 -6.10 -12.64 18.52
N VAL A 86 -5.06 -11.92 18.08
CA VAL A 86 -4.48 -10.75 18.75
C VAL A 86 -3.97 -9.79 17.66
N ASP A 87 -3.85 -8.50 17.99
CA ASP A 87 -3.42 -7.48 17.02
C ASP A 87 -2.11 -7.86 16.32
N GLY A 88 -2.12 -7.75 14.99
CA GLY A 88 -0.96 -8.03 14.16
C GLY A 88 -0.66 -9.51 13.90
N ILE A 89 -1.39 -10.45 14.50
CA ILE A 89 -1.28 -11.87 14.17
C ILE A 89 -2.40 -12.28 13.23
N VAL A 90 -2.06 -13.01 12.17
CA VAL A 90 -3.03 -13.79 11.38
C VAL A 90 -2.68 -15.26 11.52
N HIS A 91 -3.58 -16.04 12.12
CA HIS A 91 -3.39 -17.48 12.36
C HIS A 91 -4.49 -18.29 11.67
N ARG A 92 -4.33 -18.48 10.35
CA ARG A 92 -5.25 -19.26 9.52
C ARG A 92 -4.95 -20.76 9.50
N TYR A 93 -3.66 -21.10 9.55
CA TYR A 93 -3.18 -22.47 9.33
C TYR A 93 -2.71 -23.09 10.65
N PRO A 94 -2.85 -24.40 10.87
CA PRO A 94 -2.57 -25.00 12.17
C PRO A 94 -1.12 -24.88 12.67
N ASP A 95 -0.15 -24.71 11.77
CA ASP A 95 1.29 -24.86 12.02
C ASP A 95 2.10 -23.58 11.78
N ARG A 96 1.44 -22.45 11.48
CA ARG A 96 2.13 -21.19 11.17
C ARG A 96 1.24 -19.97 11.35
N VAL A 97 1.89 -18.86 11.69
CA VAL A 97 1.26 -17.54 11.80
C VAL A 97 1.94 -16.53 10.87
N LEU A 98 1.23 -15.46 10.55
CA LEU A 98 1.80 -14.24 9.99
C LEU A 98 1.80 -13.15 11.07
N LEU A 99 2.95 -12.52 11.29
CA LEU A 99 3.08 -11.32 12.11
C LEU A 99 3.17 -10.08 11.20
N LYS A 100 2.31 -9.09 11.42
CA LYS A 100 2.23 -7.79 10.73
C LYS A 100 2.73 -6.67 11.65
N PRO A 101 4.06 -6.49 11.82
CA PRO A 101 4.59 -5.49 12.75
C PRO A 101 4.39 -4.05 12.26
N THR A 102 4.35 -3.87 10.93
CA THR A 102 4.20 -2.57 10.29
C THR A 102 3.09 -2.59 9.24
N HIS A 103 2.35 -1.49 9.14
CA HIS A 103 1.32 -1.26 8.13
C HIS A 103 1.71 -0.14 7.15
N THR A 104 3.02 0.13 7.06
CA THR A 104 3.60 1.14 6.17
C THR A 104 4.48 0.48 5.13
N CYS A 105 4.35 0.89 3.87
CA CYS A 105 5.20 0.44 2.78
C CYS A 105 6.09 1.57 2.27
N ALA A 106 7.29 1.23 1.76
CA ALA A 106 8.17 2.19 1.09
C ALA A 106 7.61 2.63 -0.28
N VAL A 107 6.95 1.70 -0.96
CA VAL A 107 6.15 1.92 -2.18
C VAL A 107 4.77 1.29 -1.99
N TYR A 108 3.72 1.95 -2.49
CA TYR A 108 2.35 1.42 -2.42
C TYR A 108 1.93 0.86 -3.78
N CYS A 109 1.91 -0.47 -3.89
CA CYS A 109 1.49 -1.16 -5.11
C CYS A 109 0.00 -0.98 -5.36
N ARG A 110 -0.42 -0.68 -6.59
CA ARG A 110 -1.84 -0.51 -6.98
C ARG A 110 -2.63 -1.82 -6.96
N PHE A 111 -1.94 -2.95 -6.91
CA PHE A 111 -2.51 -4.31 -6.82
C PHE A 111 -2.43 -4.91 -5.40
N CYS A 112 -2.12 -4.10 -4.38
CA CYS A 112 -2.00 -4.59 -3.00
C CYS A 112 -3.36 -5.11 -2.48
N PHE A 113 -3.44 -6.40 -2.16
CA PHE A 113 -4.64 -6.99 -1.54
C PHE A 113 -4.88 -6.55 -0.09
N ARG A 114 -3.93 -5.80 0.51
CA ARG A 114 -4.05 -5.17 1.83
C ARG A 114 -4.18 -3.65 1.75
N ARG A 115 -4.53 -3.10 0.59
CA ARG A 115 -4.64 -1.64 0.35
C ARG A 115 -5.59 -0.93 1.31
N GLU A 116 -6.61 -1.61 1.83
CA GLU A 116 -7.56 -1.04 2.81
C GLU A 116 -6.98 -1.03 4.23
N MET A 117 -5.98 -1.88 4.52
CA MET A 117 -5.30 -1.92 5.83
C MET A 117 -4.09 -0.98 5.89
N VAL A 118 -3.52 -0.61 4.75
CA VAL A 118 -2.31 0.22 4.67
C VAL A 118 -2.64 1.59 4.07
N GLY A 119 -2.22 2.67 4.73
CA GLY A 119 -2.41 4.03 4.20
C GLY A 119 -3.02 5.02 5.19
N PRO A 120 -3.57 6.16 4.68
CA PRO A 120 -4.01 7.28 5.51
C PRO A 120 -5.04 6.91 6.59
N GLU A 121 -5.98 6.04 6.25
CA GLU A 121 -7.04 5.55 7.13
C GLU A 121 -6.80 4.10 7.60
N GLY A 122 -5.63 3.54 7.28
CA GLY A 122 -5.27 2.16 7.61
C GLY A 122 -4.84 1.96 9.06
N LEU A 123 -4.45 0.72 9.37
CA LEU A 123 -3.94 0.37 10.68
C LEU A 123 -2.60 1.08 10.96
N SER A 124 -2.38 1.45 12.22
CA SER A 124 -1.07 1.93 12.66
C SER A 124 -0.09 0.77 12.86
N ASN A 125 1.22 1.04 12.84
CA ASN A 125 2.22 0.05 13.26
C ASN A 125 1.93 -0.45 14.68
N LEU A 126 2.30 -1.69 14.97
CA LEU A 126 2.10 -2.24 16.30
C LEU A 126 2.92 -1.44 17.33
N THR A 127 2.28 -1.14 18.45
CA THR A 127 2.97 -0.65 19.64
C THR A 127 3.85 -1.74 20.25
N PRO A 128 4.85 -1.40 21.08
CA PRO A 128 5.64 -2.40 21.79
C PRO A 128 4.78 -3.39 22.59
N ALA A 129 3.72 -2.92 23.26
CA ALA A 129 2.82 -3.79 24.01
C ALA A 129 2.02 -4.76 23.10
N GLN A 130 1.60 -4.31 21.91
CA GLN A 130 0.95 -5.19 20.93
C GLN A 130 1.93 -6.22 20.35
N LEU A 131 3.20 -5.83 20.14
CA LEU A 131 4.25 -6.76 19.74
C LEU A 131 4.53 -7.81 20.82
N ASP A 132 4.62 -7.41 22.09
CA ASP A 132 4.79 -8.32 23.22
C ASP A 132 3.62 -9.32 23.28
N ALA A 133 2.38 -8.86 23.16
CA ALA A 133 1.20 -9.73 23.11
C ALA A 133 1.21 -10.71 21.92
N ALA A 134 1.69 -10.25 20.75
CA ALA A 134 1.84 -11.09 19.57
C ALA A 134 2.94 -12.17 19.79
N PHE A 135 4.05 -11.81 20.45
CA PHE A 135 5.10 -12.77 20.81
C PHE A 135 4.64 -13.78 21.86
N ASP A 136 3.90 -13.34 22.89
CA ASP A 136 3.32 -14.23 23.89
C ASP A 136 2.34 -15.23 23.24
N TYR A 137 1.53 -14.77 22.28
CA TYR A 137 0.65 -15.65 21.51
C TYR A 137 1.43 -16.72 20.75
N ILE A 138 2.55 -16.35 20.12
CA ILE A 138 3.41 -17.28 19.36
C ILE A 138 4.11 -18.26 20.31
N ALA A 139 4.62 -17.79 21.44
CA ALA A 139 5.34 -18.62 22.42
C ALA A 139 4.44 -19.64 23.13
N GLY A 140 3.13 -19.34 23.25
CA GLY A 140 2.14 -20.23 23.84
C GLY A 140 1.61 -21.34 22.91
N ARG A 141 2.21 -21.52 21.73
CA ARG A 141 1.82 -22.51 20.72
C ARG A 141 2.95 -23.50 20.47
#